data_AF-A0A9E3S7G0-F1
#
_entry.id   AF-A0A9E3S7G0-F1
#
_cell.length_a   1.000
_cell.length_b   1.000
_cell.length_c   1.000
_cell.angle_alpha   90.00
_cell.angle_beta   90.00
_cell.angle_gamma   90.00
#
_symmetry.space_group_name_H-M   'P 1'
#
loop_
_entity.id
_entity.type
_entity.pdbx_description
1 polymer ?
#
loop_
_entity_poly.entity_id
_entity_poly.type
_entity_poly.pdbx_seq_one_letter_code
_entity_poly.pdbx_strand_id
1 'polypeptide(L)'
;IGSWSAAGDWSKSVSLIEGLKARYPDANIQFAKGCEIEGTGKNAFREAKQIAEKADFVILALGEAYWMSGEAASRSNIDLPGMQQELAELIIGTGKPTATVIFSGRPLTINWLAENSPALLQAWFLGTQSGHALADVLSGDYNPSGKLPVTFPRNVGQIPIYYSMKSTGRPFDANNKYTSKYLDVPNEPLYAFGYGLSYTEFTYSKLQMGKNSFALNDSIRFSLEVQNTGKLAGEEVVQIYVHDQVATITRPVRELKAFKNVFLEPGETQNISFSLPTEALAFYKADLSFGTEPGWFTIFAGGSSNAGLSAEFELK
;
A
#
# COMPACT_ATOMS: atom_id res chain seq x y z
N ILE A 1 -18.36 3.18 8.28
CA ILE A 1 -18.28 1.73 8.58
C ILE A 1 -17.81 0.93 7.36
N GLY A 2 -18.48 1.01 6.21
CA GLY A 2 -18.08 0.32 4.97
C GLY A 2 -19.24 -0.48 4.37
N SER A 3 -19.04 -1.04 3.18
CA SER A 3 -19.97 -2.02 2.60
C SER A 3 -19.95 -3.32 3.42
N TRP A 4 -20.99 -4.14 3.29
CA TRP A 4 -21.16 -5.38 4.08
C TRP A 4 -20.99 -5.19 5.59
N SER A 5 -21.50 -4.08 6.13
CA SER A 5 -21.39 -3.72 7.56
C SER A 5 -22.29 -4.55 8.49
N ALA A 6 -22.94 -5.61 7.98
CA ALA A 6 -23.84 -6.49 8.72
C ALA A 6 -24.88 -5.70 9.55
N ALA A 7 -24.93 -5.92 10.87
CA ALA A 7 -25.80 -5.19 11.80
C ALA A 7 -25.16 -3.90 12.36
N GLY A 8 -24.18 -3.34 11.65
CA GLY A 8 -23.47 -2.13 12.07
C GLY A 8 -24.39 -0.94 12.25
N ASP A 9 -24.31 -0.32 13.43
CA ASP A 9 -25.08 0.87 13.78
C ASP A 9 -24.27 2.14 13.46
N TRP A 10 -24.62 2.80 12.35
CA TRP A 10 -23.94 4.01 11.88
C TRP A 10 -24.01 5.17 12.87
N SER A 11 -25.04 5.21 13.74
CA SER A 11 -25.16 6.26 14.77
C SER A 11 -24.12 6.12 15.90
N LYS A 12 -23.50 4.93 16.02
CA LYS A 12 -22.42 4.66 16.98
C LYS A 12 -21.03 4.74 16.36
N SER A 13 -20.95 5.05 15.06
CA SER A 13 -19.66 5.19 14.38
C SER A 13 -19.05 6.55 14.67
N VAL A 14 -17.74 6.55 14.89
CA VAL A 14 -16.97 7.77 15.15
C VAL A 14 -16.39 8.24 13.84
N SER A 15 -16.85 9.41 13.39
CA SER A 15 -16.32 10.10 12.21
C SER A 15 -14.93 10.65 12.46
N LEU A 16 -14.21 10.97 11.38
CA LEU A 16 -12.87 11.58 11.47
C LEU A 16 -12.87 12.86 12.32
N ILE A 17 -13.86 13.74 12.13
CA ILE A 17 -13.96 14.99 12.90
C ILE A 17 -14.24 14.74 14.38
N GLU A 18 -15.05 13.74 14.73
CA GLU A 18 -15.29 13.38 16.13
C GLU A 18 -14.03 12.81 16.79
N GLY A 19 -13.28 11.96 16.08
CA GLY A 19 -11.99 11.47 16.54
C GLY A 19 -10.98 12.59 16.79
N LEU A 20 -10.85 13.52 15.84
CA LEU A 20 -9.95 14.67 15.98
C LEU A 20 -10.37 15.61 17.13
N LYS A 21 -11.67 15.86 17.30
CA LYS A 21 -12.18 16.66 18.43
C LYS A 21 -11.95 15.98 19.77
N ALA A 22 -12.08 14.65 19.84
CA ALA A 22 -11.77 13.90 21.04
C ALA A 22 -10.27 13.97 21.37
N ARG A 23 -9.39 13.90 20.36
CA ARG A 23 -7.94 13.93 20.54
C ARG A 23 -7.39 15.32 20.86
N TYR A 24 -8.02 16.37 20.33
CA TYR A 24 -7.60 17.76 20.47
C TYR A 24 -8.76 18.65 20.98
N PRO A 25 -9.19 18.49 22.25
CA PRO A 25 -10.35 19.21 22.78
C PRO A 25 -10.16 20.73 22.83
N ASP A 26 -8.91 21.18 22.96
CA ASP A 26 -8.56 22.61 23.04
C ASP A 26 -8.31 23.24 21.66
N ALA A 27 -8.28 22.44 20.59
CA ALA A 27 -8.06 22.93 19.23
C ALA A 27 -9.36 23.50 18.63
N ASN A 28 -9.25 24.64 17.94
CA ASN A 28 -10.36 25.20 17.18
C ASN A 28 -10.56 24.45 15.85
N ILE A 29 -11.27 23.33 15.89
CA ILE A 29 -11.55 22.50 14.71
C ILE A 29 -12.77 23.05 13.96
N GLN A 30 -12.51 23.67 12.81
CA GLN A 30 -13.53 24.12 11.86
C GLN A 30 -13.79 23.06 10.80
N PHE A 31 -15.03 23.01 10.29
CA PHE A 31 -15.47 22.07 9.28
C PHE A 31 -16.10 22.80 8.10
N ALA A 32 -15.68 22.45 6.89
CA ALA A 32 -16.41 22.73 5.66
C ALA A 32 -16.55 21.43 4.87
N LYS A 33 -17.75 21.21 4.32
CA LYS A 33 -18.01 20.03 3.49
C LYS A 33 -17.21 20.06 2.18
N GLY A 34 -17.00 21.25 1.61
CA GLY A 34 -16.27 21.45 0.36
C GLY A 34 -17.08 21.04 -0.88
N CYS A 35 -17.41 19.75 -1.01
CA CYS A 35 -18.19 19.23 -2.12
C CYS A 35 -19.06 18.03 -1.74
N GLU A 36 -20.02 17.70 -2.60
CA GLU A 36 -20.75 16.42 -2.52
C GLU A 36 -19.87 15.28 -3.07
N ILE A 37 -20.16 14.04 -2.66
CA ILE A 37 -19.42 12.86 -3.13
C ILE A 37 -19.56 12.66 -4.65
N GLU A 38 -20.72 13.03 -5.21
CA GLU A 38 -21.04 12.98 -6.63
C GLU A 38 -21.66 14.31 -7.07
N GLY A 39 -21.61 14.56 -8.38
CA GLY A 39 -22.13 15.78 -9.00
C GLY A 39 -21.05 16.83 -9.26
N THR A 40 -21.47 17.96 -9.83
CA THR A 40 -20.57 19.01 -10.34
C THR A 40 -20.66 20.33 -9.58
N GLY A 41 -21.40 20.35 -8.46
CA GLY A 41 -21.62 21.56 -7.67
C GLY A 41 -20.37 21.99 -6.91
N LYS A 42 -19.99 23.28 -7.05
CA LYS A 42 -18.85 23.90 -6.36
C LYS A 42 -19.26 24.92 -5.29
N ASN A 43 -20.50 24.85 -4.83
CA ASN A 43 -21.11 25.89 -3.98
C ASN A 43 -20.37 26.11 -2.65
N ALA A 44 -19.79 25.04 -2.07
CA ALA A 44 -19.04 25.09 -0.81
C ALA A 44 -17.51 25.24 -0.98
N PHE A 45 -16.99 25.41 -2.21
CA PHE A 45 -15.56 25.61 -2.46
C PHE A 45 -15.05 26.90 -1.82
N ARG A 46 -15.83 27.99 -1.95
CA ARG A 46 -15.45 29.30 -1.39
C ARG A 46 -15.31 29.23 0.13
N GLU A 47 -16.28 28.61 0.79
CA GLU A 47 -16.27 28.42 2.24
C GLU A 47 -15.07 27.57 2.67
N ALA A 48 -14.88 26.41 2.04
CA ALA A 48 -13.76 25.51 2.34
C ALA A 48 -12.40 26.21 2.18
N LYS A 49 -12.22 26.98 1.10
CA LYS A 49 -11.00 27.77 0.88
C LYS A 49 -10.80 28.82 1.97
N GLN A 50 -11.84 29.56 2.32
CA GLN A 50 -11.75 30.60 3.35
C GLN A 50 -11.41 30.04 4.74
N ILE A 51 -11.93 28.84 5.08
CA ILE A 51 -11.56 28.15 6.32
C ILE A 51 -10.11 27.68 6.24
N ALA A 52 -9.69 27.06 5.13
CA ALA A 52 -8.32 26.58 4.94
C ALA A 52 -7.28 27.73 5.02
N GLU A 53 -7.54 28.86 4.36
CA GLU A 53 -6.65 30.04 4.39
C GLU A 53 -6.43 30.58 5.82
N LYS A 54 -7.39 30.39 6.73
CA LYS A 54 -7.32 30.80 8.14
C LYS A 54 -6.78 29.71 9.07
N ALA A 55 -6.74 28.46 8.64
CA ALA A 55 -6.26 27.35 9.45
C ALA A 55 -4.72 27.32 9.52
N ASP A 56 -4.17 26.78 10.60
CA ASP A 56 -2.74 26.48 10.72
C ASP A 56 -2.39 25.19 9.97
N PHE A 57 -3.34 24.25 9.93
CA PHE A 57 -3.21 22.94 9.31
C PHE A 57 -4.56 22.47 8.75
N VAL A 58 -4.55 21.73 7.64
CA VAL A 58 -5.76 21.20 7.00
C VAL A 58 -5.74 19.68 6.96
N ILE A 59 -6.84 19.07 7.41
CA ILE A 59 -7.14 17.65 7.14
C ILE A 59 -8.15 17.59 6.01
N LEU A 60 -7.74 17.07 4.86
CA LEU A 60 -8.56 16.96 3.67
C LEU A 60 -9.05 15.52 3.48
N ALA A 61 -10.28 15.24 3.87
CA ALA A 61 -10.88 13.91 3.75
C ALA A 61 -11.61 13.75 2.41
N LEU A 62 -11.15 12.80 1.59
CA LEU A 62 -11.67 12.55 0.23
C LEU A 62 -11.86 11.05 -0.02
N GLY A 63 -12.47 10.71 -1.15
CA GLY A 63 -12.50 9.36 -1.69
C GLY A 63 -13.91 8.92 -2.08
N GLU A 64 -14.23 7.66 -1.81
CA GLU A 64 -15.49 7.03 -2.17
C GLU A 64 -16.49 7.05 -1.01
N ALA A 65 -17.78 7.05 -1.36
CA ALA A 65 -18.81 6.62 -0.43
C ALA A 65 -18.82 5.09 -0.32
N TYR A 66 -19.32 4.56 0.80
CA TYR A 66 -19.27 3.12 1.07
C TYR A 66 -19.99 2.27 0.00
N TRP A 67 -21.09 2.78 -0.57
CA TRP A 67 -21.90 2.11 -1.59
C TRP A 67 -21.30 2.14 -3.00
N MET A 68 -20.21 2.90 -3.21
CA MET A 68 -19.48 2.88 -4.47
C MET A 68 -18.59 1.64 -4.61
N SER A 69 -18.51 0.82 -3.56
CA SER A 69 -17.80 -0.45 -3.50
C SER A 69 -18.73 -1.53 -2.94
N GLY A 70 -18.31 -2.80 -2.99
CA GLY A 70 -19.16 -3.93 -2.60
C GLY A 70 -19.87 -4.57 -3.80
N GLU A 71 -20.95 -5.30 -3.53
CA GLU A 71 -21.70 -6.05 -4.54
C GLU A 71 -22.38 -5.11 -5.55
N ALA A 72 -22.36 -5.49 -6.84
CA ALA A 72 -22.97 -4.76 -7.94
C ALA A 72 -22.53 -3.28 -8.12
N ALA A 73 -21.39 -2.91 -7.53
CA ALA A 73 -20.84 -1.55 -7.56
C ALA A 73 -19.52 -1.46 -8.35
N SER A 74 -19.46 -2.09 -9.53
CA SER A 74 -18.32 -1.98 -10.45
C SER A 74 -18.16 -0.55 -10.96
N ARG A 75 -16.92 -0.06 -11.00
CA ARG A 75 -16.59 1.28 -11.53
C ARG A 75 -15.73 1.16 -12.79
N SER A 76 -16.13 1.85 -13.85
CA SER A 76 -15.33 2.01 -15.08
C SER A 76 -14.29 3.12 -14.98
N ASN A 77 -14.41 4.00 -13.99
CA ASN A 77 -13.41 4.98 -13.59
C ASN A 77 -13.22 4.91 -12.07
N ILE A 78 -11.98 4.78 -11.62
CA ILE A 78 -11.59 4.70 -10.21
C ILE A 78 -10.84 5.96 -9.72
N ASP A 79 -11.00 7.09 -10.42
CA ASP A 79 -10.61 8.41 -9.94
C ASP A 79 -11.45 8.82 -8.71
N LEU A 80 -11.05 9.92 -8.06
CA LEU A 80 -11.88 10.59 -7.06
C LEU A 80 -13.25 10.99 -7.67
N PRO A 81 -14.37 10.64 -7.04
CA PRO A 81 -15.69 10.95 -7.56
C PRO A 81 -16.06 12.43 -7.36
N GLY A 82 -16.93 12.94 -8.24
CA GLY A 82 -17.44 14.30 -8.18
C GLY A 82 -16.34 15.36 -8.39
N MET A 83 -16.43 16.45 -7.62
CA MET A 83 -15.50 17.60 -7.72
C MET A 83 -14.35 17.51 -6.68
N GLN A 84 -14.11 16.34 -6.10
CA GLN A 84 -13.13 16.17 -5.01
C GLN A 84 -11.69 16.44 -5.44
N GLN A 85 -11.32 16.10 -6.68
CA GLN A 85 -10.01 16.41 -7.25
C GLN A 85 -9.76 17.93 -7.30
N GLU A 86 -10.75 18.69 -7.78
CA GLU A 86 -10.64 20.15 -7.92
C GLU A 86 -10.72 20.84 -6.56
N LEU A 87 -11.45 20.26 -5.60
CA LEU A 87 -11.40 20.69 -4.21
C LEU A 87 -9.99 20.50 -3.65
N ALA A 88 -9.33 19.37 -3.93
CA ALA A 88 -7.97 19.11 -3.48
C ALA A 88 -6.97 20.09 -4.08
N GLU A 89 -7.05 20.35 -5.38
CA GLU A 89 -6.26 21.37 -6.07
C GLU A 89 -6.46 22.76 -5.44
N LEU A 90 -7.70 23.14 -5.14
CA LEU A 90 -8.02 24.42 -4.51
C LEU A 90 -7.40 24.55 -3.12
N ILE A 91 -7.53 23.51 -2.29
CA ILE A 91 -7.10 23.52 -0.89
C ILE A 91 -5.58 23.39 -0.76
N ILE A 92 -4.96 22.45 -1.47
CA ILE A 92 -3.50 22.30 -1.47
C ILE A 92 -2.85 23.54 -2.11
N GLY A 93 -3.49 24.12 -3.13
CA GLY A 93 -3.06 25.35 -3.79
C GLY A 93 -3.05 26.59 -2.88
N THR A 94 -3.66 26.56 -1.69
CA THR A 94 -3.50 27.67 -0.72
C THR A 94 -2.13 27.68 -0.04
N GLY A 95 -1.33 26.62 -0.22
CA GLY A 95 0.01 26.48 0.39
C GLY A 95 -0.01 26.17 1.88
N LYS A 96 -1.18 25.80 2.43
CA LYS A 96 -1.30 25.44 3.84
C LYS A 96 -0.82 24.00 4.07
N PRO A 97 -0.13 23.71 5.19
CA PRO A 97 0.17 22.33 5.57
C PRO A 97 -1.10 21.48 5.53
N THR A 98 -1.12 20.46 4.67
CA THR A 98 -2.31 19.66 4.39
C THR A 98 -1.96 18.18 4.46
N ALA A 99 -2.73 17.40 5.24
CA ALA A 99 -2.76 15.96 5.15
C ALA A 99 -4.07 15.50 4.50
N THR A 100 -3.92 14.76 3.40
CA THR A 100 -5.04 14.18 2.66
C THR A 100 -5.33 12.78 3.20
N VAL A 101 -6.58 12.50 3.55
CA VAL A 101 -7.04 11.19 4.05
C VAL A 101 -8.01 10.59 3.03
N ILE A 102 -7.66 9.43 2.48
CA ILE A 102 -8.43 8.75 1.44
C ILE A 102 -9.25 7.60 2.00
N PHE A 103 -10.56 7.70 1.88
CA PHE A 103 -11.50 6.62 2.19
C PHE A 103 -11.91 5.92 0.90
N SER A 104 -11.69 4.61 0.79
CA SER A 104 -12.09 3.86 -0.40
C SER A 104 -12.29 2.38 -0.10
N GLY A 105 -13.08 1.72 -0.94
CA GLY A 105 -13.27 0.25 -0.89
C GLY A 105 -12.36 -0.50 -1.86
N ARG A 106 -11.56 0.21 -2.64
CA ARG A 106 -10.66 -0.31 -3.69
C ARG A 106 -9.45 0.61 -3.89
N PRO A 107 -8.43 0.18 -4.65
CA PRO A 107 -7.44 1.10 -5.20
C PRO A 107 -8.07 2.21 -6.04
N LEU A 108 -7.58 3.43 -5.90
CA LEU A 108 -7.98 4.59 -6.69
C LEU A 108 -6.83 5.09 -7.56
N THR A 109 -7.16 5.80 -8.63
CA THR A 109 -6.21 6.49 -9.51
C THR A 109 -6.07 7.94 -9.05
N ILE A 110 -5.07 8.15 -8.18
CA ILE A 110 -4.88 9.40 -7.42
C ILE A 110 -3.51 10.03 -7.69
N ASN A 111 -3.04 9.93 -8.94
CA ASN A 111 -1.68 10.34 -9.32
C ASN A 111 -1.36 11.79 -8.92
N TRP A 112 -2.29 12.71 -9.17
CA TRP A 112 -2.09 14.12 -8.82
C TRP A 112 -1.93 14.31 -7.31
N LEU A 113 -2.74 13.62 -6.49
CA LEU A 113 -2.59 13.66 -5.03
C LEU A 113 -1.27 13.05 -4.57
N ALA A 114 -0.82 11.95 -5.18
CA ALA A 114 0.45 11.32 -4.86
C ALA A 114 1.65 12.23 -5.10
N GLU A 115 1.55 13.11 -6.11
CA GLU A 115 2.59 14.08 -6.45
C GLU A 115 2.50 15.39 -5.65
N ASN A 116 1.28 15.82 -5.30
CA ASN A 116 1.05 17.17 -4.77
C ASN A 116 0.60 17.22 -3.31
N SER A 117 0.14 16.11 -2.71
CA SER A 117 -0.22 16.08 -1.29
C SER A 117 1.04 15.98 -0.43
N PRO A 118 1.29 16.91 0.51
CA PRO A 118 2.43 16.82 1.42
C PRO A 118 2.42 15.54 2.29
N ALA A 119 1.22 15.09 2.66
CA ALA A 119 0.97 13.80 3.29
C ALA A 119 -0.31 13.18 2.73
N LEU A 120 -0.26 11.86 2.48
CA LEU A 120 -1.39 11.10 1.94
C LEU A 120 -1.57 9.82 2.76
N LEU A 121 -2.71 9.69 3.43
CA LEU A 121 -3.05 8.56 4.28
C LEU A 121 -4.20 7.76 3.67
N GLN A 122 -3.96 6.50 3.30
CA GLN A 122 -5.01 5.57 2.89
C GLN A 122 -5.73 5.02 4.13
N ALA A 123 -6.99 5.41 4.31
CA ALA A 123 -7.82 5.03 5.45
C ALA A 123 -8.75 3.83 5.16
N TRP A 124 -9.01 3.47 3.90
CA TRP A 124 -10.05 2.47 3.58
C TRP A 124 -11.41 2.81 4.24
N PHE A 125 -12.18 1.80 4.66
CA PHE A 125 -13.29 1.95 5.60
C PHE A 125 -13.02 1.13 6.87
N LEU A 126 -12.51 1.78 7.93
CA LEU A 126 -12.00 1.12 9.16
C LEU A 126 -13.08 0.65 10.16
N GLY A 127 -14.36 0.64 9.78
CA GLY A 127 -15.44 0.26 10.68
C GLY A 127 -15.88 1.37 11.65
N THR A 128 -16.32 0.98 12.86
CA THR A 128 -17.03 1.86 13.81
C THR A 128 -16.10 2.86 14.50
N GLN A 129 -14.86 2.50 14.79
CA GLN A 129 -13.89 3.34 15.53
C GLN A 129 -12.93 4.09 14.60
N SER A 130 -13.31 4.28 13.34
CA SER A 130 -12.45 4.87 12.30
C SER A 130 -11.91 6.24 12.70
N GLY A 131 -12.73 7.09 13.33
CA GLY A 131 -12.31 8.42 13.75
C GLY A 131 -11.20 8.42 14.78
N HIS A 132 -11.30 7.57 15.81
CA HIS A 132 -10.26 7.45 16.84
C HIS A 132 -8.96 6.91 16.26
N ALA A 133 -9.02 5.80 15.50
CA ALA A 133 -7.83 5.22 14.89
C ALA A 133 -7.10 6.19 13.95
N LEU A 134 -7.85 6.99 13.17
CA LEU A 134 -7.25 8.01 12.32
C LEU A 134 -6.67 9.16 13.12
N ALA A 135 -7.30 9.58 14.21
CA ALA A 135 -6.75 10.61 15.10
C ALA A 135 -5.44 10.14 15.76
N ASP A 136 -5.35 8.88 16.19
CA ASP A 136 -4.13 8.30 16.78
C ASP A 136 -2.98 8.32 15.76
N VAL A 137 -3.24 7.94 14.50
CA VAL A 137 -2.23 8.00 13.43
C VAL A 137 -1.85 9.44 13.11
N LEU A 138 -2.82 10.30 12.80
CA LEU A 138 -2.57 11.70 12.40
C LEU A 138 -1.87 12.51 13.48
N SER A 139 -2.07 12.17 14.75
CA SER A 139 -1.42 12.82 15.90
C SER A 139 -0.01 12.29 16.19
N GLY A 140 0.35 11.13 15.64
CA GLY A 140 1.60 10.45 15.94
C GLY A 140 1.57 9.57 17.19
N ASP A 141 0.43 9.45 17.87
CA ASP A 141 0.25 8.50 18.98
C ASP A 141 0.44 7.05 18.52
N TYR A 142 0.13 6.77 17.24
CA TYR A 142 0.48 5.53 16.56
C TYR A 142 1.29 5.81 15.30
N ASN A 143 2.46 5.17 15.19
CA ASN A 143 3.26 5.19 13.97
C ASN A 143 2.64 4.23 12.93
N PRO A 144 2.22 4.69 11.74
CA PRO A 144 1.53 3.84 10.77
C PRO A 144 2.42 2.68 10.31
N SER A 145 1.87 1.47 10.37
CA SER A 145 2.54 0.21 10.04
C SER A 145 1.87 -0.56 8.88
N GLY A 146 0.72 -0.05 8.40
CA GLY A 146 -0.05 -0.68 7.34
C GLY A 146 0.70 -0.75 6.02
N LYS A 147 0.61 -1.90 5.33
CA LYS A 147 1.14 -2.13 3.98
C LYS A 147 0.00 -2.51 3.03
N LEU A 148 0.06 -2.04 1.79
CA LEU A 148 -0.99 -2.26 0.79
C LEU A 148 -1.12 -3.75 0.44
N PRO A 149 -2.29 -4.38 0.60
CA PRO A 149 -2.51 -5.77 0.17
C PRO A 149 -2.83 -5.87 -1.33
N VAL A 150 -2.89 -4.75 -2.03
CA VAL A 150 -3.27 -4.66 -3.45
C VAL A 150 -2.51 -3.51 -4.11
N THR A 151 -2.10 -3.72 -5.37
CA THR A 151 -1.41 -2.71 -6.17
C THR A 151 -2.35 -1.57 -6.56
N PHE A 152 -1.89 -0.32 -6.46
CA PHE A 152 -2.62 0.85 -6.96
C PHE A 152 -2.20 1.18 -8.40
N PRO A 153 -3.13 1.14 -9.36
CA PRO A 153 -2.84 1.53 -10.74
C PRO A 153 -2.71 3.05 -10.89
N ARG A 154 -2.06 3.48 -11.98
CA ARG A 154 -1.99 4.87 -12.43
C ARG A 154 -3.20 5.31 -13.23
N ASN A 155 -3.89 4.37 -13.89
CA ASN A 155 -5.16 4.57 -14.57
C ASN A 155 -5.89 3.23 -14.74
N VAL A 156 -7.18 3.27 -15.09
CA VAL A 156 -7.97 2.04 -15.34
C VAL A 156 -7.46 1.21 -16.53
N GLY A 157 -6.75 1.83 -17.47
CA GLY A 157 -6.16 1.16 -18.64
C GLY A 157 -5.00 0.22 -18.30
N GLN A 158 -4.42 0.35 -17.10
CA GLN A 158 -3.42 -0.59 -16.58
C GLN A 158 -4.02 -1.88 -16.03
N ILE A 159 -5.34 -1.97 -15.83
CA ILE A 159 -5.95 -3.12 -15.17
C ILE A 159 -6.04 -4.30 -16.15
N PRO A 160 -5.60 -5.51 -15.77
CA PRO A 160 -5.07 -5.89 -14.45
C PRO A 160 -3.58 -5.55 -14.26
N ILE A 161 -3.24 -4.95 -13.11
CA ILE A 161 -1.87 -4.75 -12.65
C ILE A 161 -1.70 -5.38 -11.26
N TYR A 162 -0.67 -6.20 -11.09
CA TYR A 162 -0.38 -6.93 -9.86
C TYR A 162 1.09 -7.34 -9.81
N TYR A 163 1.65 -7.51 -8.61
CA TYR A 163 3.10 -7.72 -8.45
C TYR A 163 3.59 -9.09 -8.94
N SER A 164 2.75 -10.12 -8.83
CA SER A 164 3.09 -11.50 -9.20
C SER A 164 2.84 -11.80 -10.68
N MET A 165 3.21 -10.86 -11.54
CA MET A 165 3.10 -10.99 -13.00
C MET A 165 4.19 -11.90 -13.59
N LYS A 166 3.97 -12.42 -14.79
CA LYS A 166 4.99 -13.16 -15.55
C LYS A 166 5.93 -12.16 -16.25
N SER A 167 7.17 -12.58 -16.53
CA SER A 167 8.16 -11.73 -17.22
C SER A 167 7.79 -11.38 -18.67
N THR A 168 6.93 -12.19 -19.32
CA THR A 168 6.72 -12.21 -20.79
C THR A 168 8.01 -12.55 -21.56
N GLY A 169 7.92 -12.74 -22.88
CA GLY A 169 9.10 -12.94 -23.72
C GLY A 169 9.92 -11.67 -23.99
N ARG A 170 9.38 -10.50 -23.66
CA ARG A 170 10.02 -9.19 -23.84
C ARG A 170 9.66 -8.28 -22.67
N PRO A 171 10.27 -8.50 -21.47
CA PRO A 171 9.98 -7.71 -20.28
C PRO A 171 10.20 -6.21 -20.52
N PHE A 172 9.60 -5.38 -19.65
CA PHE A 172 9.75 -3.94 -19.70
C PHE A 172 11.23 -3.53 -19.74
N ASP A 173 11.58 -2.72 -20.73
CA ASP A 173 12.84 -2.01 -20.83
C ASP A 173 12.52 -0.61 -21.39
N ALA A 174 12.82 0.42 -20.61
CA ALA A 174 12.56 1.81 -20.98
C ALA A 174 13.25 2.19 -22.30
N ASN A 175 14.42 1.62 -22.59
CA ASN A 175 15.26 1.95 -23.74
C ASN A 175 14.94 1.13 -25.01
N ASN A 176 14.00 0.18 -24.93
CA ASN A 176 13.64 -0.68 -26.06
C ASN A 176 12.16 -0.52 -26.43
N LYS A 177 11.87 -0.08 -27.67
CA LYS A 177 10.51 0.12 -28.18
C LYS A 177 9.66 -1.15 -28.13
N TYR A 178 10.25 -2.32 -28.42
CA TYR A 178 9.51 -3.56 -28.65
C TYR A 178 9.42 -4.45 -27.40
N THR A 179 9.00 -3.87 -26.28
CA THR A 179 8.80 -4.56 -25.00
C THR A 179 7.36 -4.51 -24.54
N SER A 180 6.99 -5.33 -23.56
CA SER A 180 5.65 -5.38 -22.98
C SER A 180 5.41 -4.13 -22.12
N LYS A 181 4.92 -3.06 -22.76
CA LYS A 181 4.73 -1.77 -22.10
C LYS A 181 3.68 -0.86 -22.74
N TYR A 182 3.17 0.08 -21.95
CA TYR A 182 2.36 1.21 -22.43
C TYR A 182 3.22 2.32 -23.06
N LEU A 183 2.62 3.13 -23.94
CA LEU A 183 3.28 4.26 -24.62
C LEU A 183 3.09 5.59 -23.90
N ASP A 184 2.00 5.73 -23.15
CA ASP A 184 1.43 6.97 -22.65
C ASP A 184 1.34 7.02 -21.11
N VAL A 185 1.79 5.96 -20.43
CA VAL A 185 1.87 5.88 -18.97
C VAL A 185 3.11 5.07 -18.55
N PRO A 186 3.77 5.40 -17.43
CA PRO A 186 4.76 4.52 -16.82
C PRO A 186 4.18 3.12 -16.56
N ASN A 187 5.01 2.07 -16.59
CA ASN A 187 4.54 0.69 -16.45
C ASN A 187 4.48 0.25 -14.99
N GLU A 188 5.23 0.95 -14.15
CA GLU A 188 5.20 0.81 -12.71
C GLU A 188 3.85 1.24 -12.16
N PRO A 189 3.34 0.57 -11.11
CA PRO A 189 2.14 1.04 -10.42
C PRO A 189 2.37 2.40 -9.76
N LEU A 190 1.26 3.04 -9.35
CA LEU A 190 1.34 4.22 -8.48
C LEU A 190 1.89 3.82 -7.11
N TYR A 191 1.33 2.77 -6.52
CA TYR A 191 1.85 2.13 -5.30
C TYR A 191 1.88 0.61 -5.49
N ALA A 192 3.02 0.01 -5.18
CA ALA A 192 3.23 -1.43 -5.34
C ALA A 192 2.52 -2.23 -4.23
N PHE A 193 2.34 -3.54 -4.45
CA PHE A 193 1.93 -4.45 -3.39
C PHE A 193 2.92 -4.40 -2.22
N GLY A 194 2.39 -4.42 -1.01
CA GLY A 194 3.17 -4.33 0.22
C GLY A 194 3.77 -2.96 0.51
N TYR A 195 3.50 -1.92 -0.30
CA TYR A 195 3.97 -0.57 -0.02
C TYR A 195 3.26 0.06 1.19
N GLY A 196 4.00 0.80 2.01
CA GLY A 196 3.46 1.62 3.09
C GLY A 196 4.61 2.28 3.85
N LEU A 197 4.46 3.56 4.13
CA LEU A 197 5.47 4.36 4.84
C LEU A 197 5.29 4.25 6.35
N SER A 198 6.28 4.74 7.08
CA SER A 198 6.29 4.90 8.54
C SER A 198 6.75 6.32 8.88
N TYR A 199 6.49 6.78 10.10
CA TYR A 199 7.10 8.00 10.64
C TYR A 199 8.58 7.82 11.03
N THR A 200 9.10 6.60 10.91
CA THR A 200 10.53 6.29 11.01
C THR A 200 11.03 5.64 9.72
N GLU A 201 12.35 5.45 9.62
CA GLU A 201 13.00 4.85 8.46
C GLU A 201 13.57 3.47 8.82
N PHE A 202 13.38 2.49 7.93
CA PHE A 202 13.93 1.15 8.08
C PHE A 202 14.88 0.82 6.94
N THR A 203 16.03 0.25 7.28
CA THR A 203 16.98 -0.27 6.30
C THR A 203 17.09 -1.79 6.41
N TYR A 204 17.31 -2.42 5.26
CA TYR A 204 17.40 -3.86 5.11
C TYR A 204 18.79 -4.22 4.61
N SER A 205 19.48 -5.15 5.27
CA SER A 205 20.83 -5.54 4.88
C SER A 205 21.15 -6.98 5.22
N LYS A 206 22.33 -7.45 4.77
CA LYS A 206 22.91 -8.76 5.11
C LYS A 206 21.94 -9.93 4.97
N LEU A 207 21.22 -10.02 3.85
CA LEU A 207 20.47 -11.23 3.51
C LEU A 207 21.45 -12.39 3.31
N GLN A 208 21.34 -13.40 4.15
CA GLN A 208 22.25 -14.55 4.20
C GLN A 208 21.46 -15.84 4.16
N MET A 209 21.79 -16.70 3.19
CA MET A 209 21.29 -18.06 3.13
C MET A 209 22.08 -18.95 4.09
N GLY A 210 21.39 -19.86 4.79
CA GLY A 210 22.05 -20.85 5.66
C GLY A 210 22.82 -21.92 4.87
N LYS A 211 22.43 -22.15 3.61
CA LYS A 211 23.11 -22.98 2.61
C LYS A 211 22.81 -22.40 1.22
N ASN A 212 23.65 -22.72 0.23
CA ASN A 212 23.41 -22.34 -1.16
C ASN A 212 22.70 -23.44 -1.97
N SER A 213 22.48 -24.62 -1.38
CA SER A 213 21.69 -25.69 -2.00
C SER A 213 20.91 -26.50 -0.98
N PHE A 214 19.71 -26.95 -1.35
CA PHE A 214 18.78 -27.69 -0.50
C PHE A 214 18.25 -28.91 -1.25
N ALA A 215 18.00 -30.02 -0.56
CA ALA A 215 17.30 -31.17 -1.14
C ALA A 215 15.78 -30.98 -1.02
N LEU A 216 15.01 -31.69 -1.85
CA LEU A 216 13.57 -31.84 -1.61
C LEU A 216 13.26 -32.28 -0.17
N ASN A 217 12.27 -31.65 0.44
CA ASN A 217 11.86 -31.79 1.85
C ASN A 217 12.84 -31.22 2.90
N ASP A 218 13.84 -30.42 2.49
CA ASP A 218 14.66 -29.65 3.44
C ASP A 218 13.93 -28.36 3.89
N SER A 219 14.55 -27.66 4.84
CA SER A 219 14.14 -26.34 5.30
C SER A 219 15.13 -25.28 4.80
N ILE A 220 14.62 -24.37 3.96
CA ILE A 220 15.34 -23.21 3.43
C ILE A 220 15.41 -22.17 4.53
N ARG A 221 16.56 -22.14 5.22
CA ARG A 221 16.84 -21.19 6.30
C ARG A 221 17.64 -20.02 5.77
N PHE A 222 17.24 -18.81 6.12
CA PHE A 222 17.95 -17.58 5.77
C PHE A 222 17.60 -16.49 6.79
N SER A 223 18.41 -15.43 6.84
CA SER A 223 18.16 -14.29 7.71
C SER A 223 18.57 -12.98 7.05
N LEU A 224 18.05 -11.88 7.56
CA LEU A 224 18.47 -10.53 7.19
C LEU A 224 18.44 -9.61 8.40
N GLU A 225 19.24 -8.54 8.36
CA GLU A 225 19.19 -7.48 9.35
C GLU A 225 18.20 -6.40 8.92
N VAL A 226 17.36 -5.99 9.87
CA VAL A 226 16.49 -4.82 9.75
C VAL A 226 16.87 -3.84 10.83
N GLN A 227 17.13 -2.60 10.45
CA GLN A 227 17.49 -1.53 11.38
C GLN A 227 16.50 -0.37 11.27
N ASN A 228 16.04 0.12 12.41
CA ASN A 228 15.36 1.42 12.48
C ASN A 228 16.41 2.53 12.51
N THR A 229 16.57 3.25 11.41
CA THR A 229 17.55 4.33 11.25
C THR A 229 16.96 5.71 11.53
N GLY A 230 15.65 5.80 11.77
CA GLY A 230 14.99 7.05 12.09
C GLY A 230 15.01 7.40 13.57
N LYS A 231 14.15 8.33 13.96
CA LYS A 231 14.12 8.93 15.31
C LYS A 231 12.95 8.46 16.18
N LEU A 232 12.03 7.69 15.60
CA LEU A 232 10.82 7.23 16.28
C LEU A 232 10.79 5.71 16.29
N ALA A 233 10.23 5.12 17.35
CA ALA A 233 9.92 3.71 17.36
C ALA A 233 8.86 3.40 16.29
N GLY A 234 8.86 2.18 15.76
CA GLY A 234 7.89 1.80 14.74
C GLY A 234 7.84 0.31 14.46
N GLU A 235 6.73 -0.10 13.86
CA GLU A 235 6.55 -1.44 13.33
C GLU A 235 6.82 -1.48 11.83
N GLU A 236 7.48 -2.54 11.36
CA GLU A 236 7.74 -2.80 9.95
C GLU A 236 7.31 -4.22 9.56
N VAL A 237 6.76 -4.37 8.36
CA VAL A 237 6.40 -5.68 7.79
C VAL A 237 7.48 -6.12 6.81
N VAL A 238 8.38 -6.98 7.28
CA VAL A 238 9.44 -7.61 6.48
C VAL A 238 8.81 -8.66 5.57
N GLN A 239 8.90 -8.49 4.26
CA GLN A 239 8.25 -9.35 3.26
C GLN A 239 9.29 -10.15 2.47
N ILE A 240 9.00 -11.44 2.26
CA ILE A 240 9.85 -12.38 1.52
C ILE A 240 9.14 -12.83 0.25
N TYR A 241 9.80 -12.59 -0.88
CA TYR A 241 9.35 -13.01 -2.19
C TYR A 241 10.29 -14.04 -2.79
N VAL A 242 9.75 -14.96 -3.59
CA VAL A 242 10.54 -15.94 -4.33
C VAL A 242 10.27 -15.82 -5.83
N HIS A 243 11.33 -15.99 -6.62
CA HIS A 243 11.28 -16.23 -8.04
C HIS A 243 11.89 -17.59 -8.35
N ASP A 244 11.11 -18.45 -8.99
CA ASP A 244 11.58 -19.68 -9.61
C ASP A 244 12.06 -19.33 -11.03
N GLN A 245 13.39 -19.38 -11.24
CA GLN A 245 14.02 -18.79 -12.42
C GLN A 245 13.69 -19.55 -13.71
N VAL A 246 13.57 -20.88 -13.61
CA VAL A 246 13.34 -21.77 -14.75
C VAL A 246 12.45 -22.92 -14.29
N ALA A 247 11.30 -23.05 -14.91
CA ALA A 247 10.36 -24.14 -14.63
C ALA A 247 9.66 -24.60 -15.91
N THR A 248 8.93 -25.72 -15.82
CA THR A 248 8.17 -26.29 -16.92
C THR A 248 7.04 -25.40 -17.43
N ILE A 249 6.58 -24.43 -16.63
CA ILE A 249 5.70 -23.33 -17.05
C ILE A 249 6.27 -22.00 -16.57
N THR A 250 5.95 -20.91 -17.27
CA THR A 250 6.41 -19.57 -16.85
C THR A 250 5.97 -19.28 -15.40
N ARG A 251 6.91 -18.85 -14.57
CA ARG A 251 6.68 -18.51 -13.16
C ARG A 251 6.57 -16.99 -12.99
N PRO A 252 5.87 -16.50 -11.95
CA PRO A 252 5.85 -15.08 -11.66
C PRO A 252 7.26 -14.56 -11.36
N VAL A 253 7.51 -13.29 -11.67
CA VAL A 253 8.78 -12.64 -11.32
C VAL A 253 8.97 -12.55 -9.80
N ARG A 254 7.88 -12.55 -9.02
CA ARG A 254 7.86 -12.56 -7.56
C ARG A 254 6.58 -13.23 -7.04
N GLU A 255 6.69 -14.04 -6.01
CA GLU A 255 5.56 -14.57 -5.23
C GLU A 255 5.85 -14.38 -3.74
N LEU A 256 4.96 -13.74 -2.98
CA LEU A 256 5.09 -13.64 -1.53
C LEU A 256 5.02 -15.05 -0.91
N LYS A 257 6.03 -15.42 -0.12
CA LYS A 257 6.10 -16.73 0.57
C LYS A 257 6.10 -16.61 2.09
N ALA A 258 6.54 -15.48 2.64
CA ALA A 258 6.48 -15.20 4.07
C ALA A 258 6.51 -13.70 4.35
N PHE A 259 6.08 -13.34 5.56
CA PHE A 259 6.31 -12.01 6.12
C PHE A 259 6.42 -12.10 7.64
N LYS A 260 7.01 -11.08 8.26
CA LYS A 260 7.06 -10.91 9.71
C LYS A 260 6.87 -9.43 10.07
N ASN A 261 6.05 -9.17 11.07
CA ASN A 261 5.97 -7.85 11.70
C ASN A 261 7.04 -7.77 12.78
N VAL A 262 7.80 -6.67 12.77
CA VAL A 262 8.87 -6.42 13.72
C VAL A 262 8.70 -5.02 14.30
N PHE A 263 8.90 -4.87 15.60
CA PHE A 263 8.94 -3.59 16.27
C PHE A 263 10.39 -3.27 16.60
N LEU A 264 10.83 -2.04 16.31
CA LEU A 264 12.19 -1.60 16.59
C LEU A 264 12.19 -0.20 17.19
N GLU A 265 12.95 -0.04 18.27
CA GLU A 265 13.29 1.28 18.84
C GLU A 265 14.27 2.04 17.91
N PRO A 266 14.37 3.38 18.03
CA PRO A 266 15.33 4.16 17.25
C PRO A 266 16.77 3.63 17.39
N GLY A 267 17.43 3.36 16.27
CA GLY A 267 18.79 2.83 16.21
C GLY A 267 18.91 1.32 16.44
N GLU A 268 17.83 0.63 16.82
CA GLU A 268 17.83 -0.81 17.02
C GLU A 268 18.01 -1.56 15.69
N THR A 269 18.81 -2.62 15.72
CA THR A 269 18.96 -3.58 14.64
C THR A 269 18.55 -4.97 15.13
N GLN A 270 17.65 -5.63 14.40
CA GLN A 270 17.25 -7.00 14.66
C GLN A 270 17.64 -7.91 13.48
N ASN A 271 18.16 -9.11 13.80
CA ASN A 271 18.39 -10.16 12.82
C ASN A 271 17.13 -11.02 12.69
N ILE A 272 16.45 -10.94 11.54
CA ILE A 272 15.18 -11.61 11.30
C ILE A 272 15.44 -12.91 10.54
N SER A 273 15.20 -14.05 11.20
CA SER A 273 15.38 -15.37 10.60
C SER A 273 14.08 -15.92 10.02
N PHE A 274 14.17 -16.57 8.87
CA PHE A 274 13.08 -17.28 8.20
C PHE A 274 13.47 -18.74 7.96
N SER A 275 12.45 -19.59 7.89
CA SER A 275 12.57 -21.00 7.53
C SER A 275 11.38 -21.36 6.66
N LEU A 276 11.62 -21.60 5.37
CA LEU A 276 10.60 -22.05 4.43
C LEU A 276 10.78 -23.54 4.16
N PRO A 277 9.74 -24.37 4.28
CA PRO A 277 9.81 -25.74 3.75
C PRO A 277 9.95 -25.67 2.22
N THR A 278 10.73 -26.56 1.61
CA THR A 278 10.89 -26.58 0.13
C THR A 278 9.58 -26.77 -0.63
N GLU A 279 8.57 -27.34 0.01
CA GLU A 279 7.20 -27.51 -0.46
C GLU A 279 6.49 -26.15 -0.64
N ALA A 280 6.94 -25.09 0.04
CA ALA A 280 6.45 -23.73 -0.17
C ALA A 280 6.79 -23.21 -1.59
N LEU A 281 7.74 -23.84 -2.29
CA LEU A 281 8.10 -23.54 -3.67
C LEU A 281 7.21 -24.26 -4.70
N ALA A 282 6.37 -25.20 -4.25
CA ALA A 282 5.54 -25.99 -5.14
C ALA A 282 4.52 -25.13 -5.92
N PHE A 283 4.21 -25.58 -7.13
CA PHE A 283 3.23 -24.94 -8.00
C PHE A 283 2.44 -25.98 -8.81
N TYR A 284 1.31 -25.57 -9.37
CA TYR A 284 0.53 -26.39 -10.31
C TYR A 284 1.17 -26.35 -11.70
N LYS A 285 1.52 -27.51 -12.23
CA LYS A 285 2.12 -27.68 -13.56
C LYS A 285 1.04 -27.71 -14.65
N ALA A 286 1.48 -27.83 -15.91
CA ALA A 286 0.57 -27.88 -17.06
C ALA A 286 -0.41 -29.07 -17.01
N ASP A 287 -0.01 -30.19 -16.41
CA ASP A 287 -0.84 -31.38 -16.19
C ASP A 287 -1.67 -31.34 -14.90
N LEU A 288 -1.67 -30.20 -14.21
CA LEU A 288 -2.31 -29.97 -12.90
C LEU A 288 -1.71 -30.78 -11.74
N SER A 289 -0.58 -31.46 -11.95
CA SER A 289 0.19 -32.00 -10.83
C SER A 289 0.73 -30.85 -9.97
N PHE A 290 0.76 -31.06 -8.66
CA PHE A 290 1.28 -30.09 -7.70
C PHE A 290 2.60 -30.59 -7.13
N GLY A 291 3.66 -29.79 -7.26
CA GLY A 291 4.96 -30.13 -6.72
C GLY A 291 6.03 -29.09 -7.02
N THR A 292 7.20 -29.29 -6.44
CA THR A 292 8.38 -28.44 -6.66
C THR A 292 9.29 -29.06 -7.72
N GLU A 293 9.93 -28.23 -8.52
CA GLU A 293 10.94 -28.64 -9.50
C GLU A 293 12.34 -28.26 -9.01
N PRO A 294 13.35 -29.15 -9.15
CA PRO A 294 14.75 -28.78 -8.93
C PRO A 294 15.15 -27.65 -9.87
N GLY A 295 16.01 -26.74 -9.39
CA GLY A 295 16.42 -25.57 -10.16
C GLY A 295 16.90 -24.41 -9.30
N TRP A 296 17.13 -23.28 -9.96
CA TRP A 296 17.59 -22.05 -9.31
C TRP A 296 16.43 -21.16 -8.89
N PHE A 297 16.51 -20.68 -7.66
CA PHE A 297 15.53 -19.78 -7.07
C PHE A 297 16.22 -18.51 -6.57
N THR A 298 15.55 -17.38 -6.69
CA THR A 298 15.95 -16.10 -6.08
C THR A 298 14.98 -15.76 -4.95
N ILE A 299 15.51 -15.47 -3.76
CA ILE A 299 14.78 -14.82 -2.67
C ILE A 299 14.98 -13.32 -2.77
N PHE A 300 13.91 -12.55 -2.60
CA PHE A 300 13.94 -11.11 -2.39
C PHE A 300 13.37 -10.77 -1.01
N ALA A 301 13.96 -9.80 -0.33
CA ALA A 301 13.52 -9.35 0.99
C ALA A 301 13.44 -7.83 1.07
N GLY A 302 12.40 -7.30 1.71
CA GLY A 302 12.24 -5.87 1.93
C GLY A 302 10.85 -5.47 2.40
N GLY A 303 10.58 -4.16 2.43
CA GLY A 303 9.32 -3.60 2.94
C GLY A 303 8.18 -3.49 1.91
N SER A 304 8.35 -4.01 0.70
CA SER A 304 7.31 -4.08 -0.35
C SER A 304 7.71 -5.05 -1.45
N SER A 305 6.83 -5.27 -2.44
CA SER A 305 7.15 -6.10 -3.62
C SER A 305 8.27 -5.54 -4.48
N ASN A 306 8.70 -4.29 -4.27
CA ASN A 306 9.85 -3.68 -4.93
C ASN A 306 11.20 -3.99 -4.24
N ALA A 307 11.22 -4.91 -3.27
CA ALA A 307 12.41 -5.35 -2.56
C ALA A 307 13.63 -5.59 -3.47
N GLY A 308 14.75 -4.88 -3.20
CA GLY A 308 15.98 -5.02 -3.97
C GLY A 308 16.99 -6.02 -3.39
N LEU A 309 16.97 -6.24 -2.07
CA LEU A 309 17.88 -7.16 -1.40
C LEU A 309 17.53 -8.60 -1.80
N SER A 310 18.51 -9.35 -2.32
CA SER A 310 18.28 -10.68 -2.87
C SER A 310 19.43 -11.65 -2.65
N ALA A 311 19.12 -12.94 -2.72
CA ALA A 311 20.06 -14.04 -2.66
C ALA A 311 19.54 -15.22 -3.49
N GLU A 312 20.44 -16.04 -4.02
CA GLU A 312 20.11 -17.21 -4.85
C GLU A 312 20.43 -18.52 -4.13
N PHE A 313 19.68 -19.56 -4.44
CA PHE A 313 19.97 -20.92 -4.01
C PHE A 313 19.49 -21.94 -5.06
N GLU A 314 20.06 -23.13 -4.98
CA GLU A 314 19.69 -24.27 -5.82
C GLU A 314 18.84 -25.29 -5.04
N LEU A 315 17.75 -25.77 -5.62
CA LEU A 315 17.02 -26.94 -5.13
C LEU A 315 17.44 -28.18 -5.94
N LYS A 316 17.80 -29.25 -5.23
CA LYS A 316 18.27 -30.53 -5.77
C LYS A 316 17.23 -31.64 -5.60
#